data_AF-A0A6N8W849-F1
#
_entry.id   AF-A0A6N8W849-F1
#
_cell.length_a   1.000
_cell.length_b   1.000
_cell.length_c   1.000
_cell.angle_alpha   90.00
_cell.angle_beta   90.00
_cell.angle_gamma   90.00
#
_symmetry.space_group_name_H-M   'P 1'
#
loop_
_entity.id
_entity.type
_entity.pdbx_description
1 polymer ?
#
loop_
_entity_poly.entity_id
_entity_poly.type
_entity_poly.pdbx_seq_one_letter_code
_entity_poly.pdbx_strand_id
1 'polypeptide(L)'
;MKVTHAQKLELYEKGYVQIPGAVPRVMVDAAVKAINHSFGNGIDPAQMITFQAQSFCPELRQASEITDLYNKTPVKQLAESMIGAGKVNPVE
;
A
#
# COMPACT_ATOMS: atom_id res chain seq x y z
N MET A 1 -8.56 12.51 7.52
CA MET A 1 -9.77 11.66 7.35
C MET A 1 -9.88 10.72 8.54
N LYS A 2 -11.08 10.24 8.91
CA LYS A 2 -11.27 9.27 9.99
C LYS A 2 -12.30 8.23 9.58
N VAL A 3 -12.10 7.00 10.01
CA VAL A 3 -13.05 5.90 9.79
C VAL A 3 -14.28 6.00 10.70
N THR A 4 -15.41 5.48 10.24
CA THR A 4 -16.66 5.47 11.00
C THR A 4 -16.67 4.39 12.07
N HIS A 5 -17.58 4.49 13.04
CA HIS A 5 -17.78 3.44 14.04
C HIS A 5 -18.15 2.09 13.40
N ALA A 6 -19.01 2.11 12.37
CA ALA A 6 -19.38 0.90 11.64
C ALA A 6 -18.17 0.23 10.97
N GLN A 7 -17.26 1.02 10.38
CA GLN A 7 -16.01 0.51 9.80
C GLN A 7 -15.06 -0.08 10.83
N LYS A 8 -15.01 0.49 12.05
CA LYS A 8 -14.24 -0.08 13.16
C LYS A 8 -14.80 -1.41 13.64
N LEU A 9 -16.12 -1.49 13.76
CA LEU A 9 -16.80 -2.73 14.12
C LEU A 9 -16.58 -3.80 13.05
N GLU A 10 -16.68 -3.44 11.77
CA GLU A 10 -16.39 -4.35 10.67
C GLU A 10 -14.95 -4.89 10.73
N LEU A 11 -13.96 -4.01 10.99
CA LEU A 11 -12.58 -4.44 11.19
C LEU A 11 -12.44 -5.42 12.37
N TYR A 12 -13.13 -5.15 13.49
CA TYR A 12 -13.10 -6.01 14.67
C TYR A 12 -13.73 -7.38 14.40
N GLU A 13 -14.85 -7.43 13.68
CA GLU A 13 -15.59 -8.66 13.41
C GLU A 13 -14.98 -9.50 12.28
N LYS A 14 -14.47 -8.86 11.23
CA LYS A 14 -14.00 -9.53 10.00
C LYS A 14 -12.49 -9.58 9.87
N GLY A 15 -11.75 -8.82 10.68
CA GLY A 15 -10.30 -8.66 10.56
C GLY A 15 -9.85 -7.76 9.40
N TYR A 16 -10.77 -7.20 8.61
CA TYR A 16 -10.47 -6.24 7.56
C TYR A 16 -11.65 -5.29 7.30
N VAL A 17 -11.37 -4.20 6.58
CA VAL A 17 -12.37 -3.19 6.19
C VAL A 17 -11.96 -2.56 4.86
N GLN A 18 -12.92 -2.29 3.99
CA GLN A 18 -12.68 -1.60 2.73
C GLN A 18 -13.00 -0.12 2.86
N ILE A 19 -12.08 0.73 2.39
CA ILE A 19 -12.26 2.19 2.38
C ILE A 19 -12.11 2.68 0.93
N PRO A 20 -13.21 2.81 0.19
CA PRO A 20 -13.19 3.31 -1.17
C PRO A 20 -12.61 4.73 -1.23
N GLY A 21 -11.78 5.00 -2.23
CA GLY A 21 -11.21 6.34 -2.44
C GLY A 21 -10.14 6.76 -1.43
N ALA A 22 -9.63 5.83 -0.60
CA ALA A 22 -8.49 6.12 0.28
C ALA A 22 -7.25 6.59 -0.49
N VAL A 23 -7.10 6.13 -1.74
CA VAL A 23 -6.06 6.55 -2.69
C VAL A 23 -6.73 7.11 -3.94
N PRO A 24 -6.38 8.34 -4.39
CA PRO A 24 -6.88 8.90 -5.64
C PRO A 24 -6.51 8.06 -6.86
N ARG A 25 -7.42 7.94 -7.83
CA ARG A 25 -7.23 7.10 -9.02
C ARG A 25 -5.97 7.46 -9.83
N VAL A 26 -5.68 8.75 -9.97
CA VAL A 26 -4.47 9.23 -10.68
C VAL A 26 -3.17 8.70 -10.08
N MET A 27 -3.11 8.51 -8.75
CA MET A 27 -1.93 7.96 -8.09
C MET A 27 -1.85 6.44 -8.31
N VAL A 28 -2.99 5.75 -8.27
CA VAL A 28 -3.07 4.33 -8.61
C VAL A 28 -2.59 4.09 -10.04
N ASP A 29 -3.06 4.89 -11.01
CA ASP A 29 -2.69 4.73 -12.41
C ASP A 29 -1.18 5.00 -12.63
N ALA A 30 -0.60 5.96 -11.92
CA ALA A 30 0.84 6.23 -11.96
C ALA A 30 1.66 5.04 -11.39
N ALA A 31 1.25 4.49 -10.25
CA ALA A 31 1.87 3.31 -9.66
C ALA A 31 1.78 2.10 -10.58
N VAL A 32 0.60 1.83 -11.14
CA VAL A 32 0.38 0.72 -12.10
C VAL A 32 1.26 0.89 -13.33
N LYS A 33 1.40 2.11 -13.86
CA LYS A 33 2.30 2.38 -15.00
C LYS A 33 3.76 2.09 -14.65
N ALA A 34 4.24 2.50 -13.48
CA ALA A 34 5.61 2.21 -13.03
C ALA A 34 5.85 0.71 -12.84
N ILE A 35 4.90 0.01 -12.22
CA ILE A 35 4.93 -1.45 -12.04
C ILE A 35 4.97 -2.14 -13.41
N ASN A 36 4.06 -1.80 -14.33
CA ASN A 36 4.02 -2.41 -15.66
C ASN A 36 5.30 -2.14 -16.46
N HIS A 37 5.90 -0.96 -16.30
CA HIS A 37 7.19 -0.66 -16.92
C HIS A 37 8.31 -1.56 -16.38
N SER A 38 8.37 -1.76 -15.05
CA SER A 38 9.31 -2.68 -14.40
C SER A 38 9.15 -4.11 -14.93
N PHE A 39 7.92 -4.67 -14.86
CA PHE A 39 7.62 -6.01 -15.34
C PHE A 39 7.86 -6.18 -16.85
N GLY A 40 7.67 -5.13 -17.64
CA GLY A 40 7.89 -5.13 -19.10
C GLY A 40 9.34 -5.38 -19.50
N ASN A 41 10.30 -5.18 -18.59
CA ASN A 41 11.71 -5.52 -18.82
C ASN A 41 12.02 -7.02 -18.65
N GLY A 42 11.02 -7.81 -18.22
CA GLY A 42 11.15 -9.23 -17.95
C GLY A 42 11.55 -9.54 -16.52
N ILE A 43 11.26 -10.77 -16.08
CA ILE A 43 11.66 -11.30 -14.77
C ILE A 43 12.63 -12.45 -15.04
N ASP A 44 13.82 -12.40 -14.44
CA ASP A 44 14.72 -13.55 -14.47
C ASP A 44 14.11 -14.72 -13.68
N PRO A 45 13.78 -15.85 -14.35
CA PRO A 45 13.21 -17.02 -13.67
C PRO A 45 14.10 -17.56 -12.55
N ALA A 46 15.43 -17.42 -12.67
CA ALA A 46 16.37 -17.85 -11.65
C ALA A 46 16.24 -17.06 -10.34
N GLN A 47 15.66 -15.85 -10.41
CA GLN A 47 15.45 -14.96 -9.26
C GLN A 47 14.05 -15.09 -8.66
N MET A 48 13.17 -15.97 -9.18
CA MET A 48 11.80 -16.12 -8.68
C MET A 48 11.72 -16.41 -7.19
N ILE A 49 12.61 -17.25 -6.65
CA ILE A 49 12.62 -17.59 -5.21
C ILE A 49 12.93 -16.33 -4.38
N THR A 50 13.90 -15.52 -4.82
CA THR A 50 14.28 -14.27 -4.17
C THR A 50 13.18 -13.22 -4.26
N PHE A 51 12.53 -13.10 -5.42
CA PHE A 51 11.43 -12.15 -5.61
C PHE A 51 10.18 -12.50 -4.80
N GLN A 52 9.84 -13.79 -4.67
CA GLN A 52 8.73 -14.24 -3.82
C GLN A 52 8.96 -13.91 -2.35
N ALA A 53 10.20 -13.98 -1.87
CA ALA A 53 10.54 -13.68 -0.49
C ALA A 53 10.67 -12.16 -0.21
N GLN A 54 10.83 -11.34 -1.25
CA GLN A 54 11.07 -9.90 -1.11
C GLN A 54 10.04 -9.08 -1.93
N SER A 55 10.45 -8.63 -3.12
CA SER A 55 9.65 -7.82 -4.01
C SER A 55 10.02 -8.17 -5.44
N PHE A 56 9.01 -8.24 -6.30
CA PHE A 56 9.18 -8.44 -7.74
C PHE A 56 9.72 -7.21 -8.48
N CYS A 57 9.62 -6.02 -7.87
CA CYS A 57 10.13 -4.77 -8.43
C CYS A 57 11.02 -4.09 -7.37
N PRO A 58 12.22 -4.64 -7.09
CA PRO A 58 13.08 -4.15 -6.02
C PRO A 58 13.45 -2.66 -6.14
N GLU A 59 13.59 -2.16 -7.37
CA GLU A 59 13.86 -0.77 -7.72
C GLU A 59 12.71 0.18 -7.39
N LEU A 60 11.47 -0.32 -7.34
CA LEU A 60 10.29 0.49 -7.03
C LEU A 60 10.05 0.65 -5.52
N ARG A 61 10.79 -0.04 -4.66
CA ARG A 61 10.60 0.00 -3.19
C ARG A 61 10.64 1.41 -2.59
N GLN A 62 11.45 2.29 -3.18
CA GLN A 62 11.62 3.69 -2.74
C GLN A 62 11.10 4.68 -3.79
N ALA A 63 10.45 4.20 -4.85
CA ALA A 63 9.91 5.07 -5.88
C ALA A 63 8.72 5.86 -5.34
N SER A 64 8.68 7.15 -5.63
CA SER A 64 7.65 8.06 -5.13
C SER A 64 6.25 7.62 -5.53
N GLU A 65 6.09 7.05 -6.71
CA GLU A 65 4.86 6.50 -7.28
C GLU A 65 4.26 5.40 -6.39
N ILE A 66 5.10 4.69 -5.62
CA ILE A 66 4.69 3.67 -4.67
C ILE A 66 4.56 4.26 -3.26
N THR A 67 5.60 4.93 -2.76
CA THR A 67 5.62 5.40 -1.36
C THR A 67 4.58 6.49 -1.11
N ASP A 68 4.28 7.32 -2.11
CA ASP A 68 3.30 8.39 -1.96
C ASP A 68 1.86 7.88 -1.86
N LEU A 69 1.57 6.65 -2.32
CA LEU A 69 0.27 6.00 -2.09
C LEU A 69 -0.06 5.92 -0.60
N TYR A 70 0.96 5.82 0.25
CA TYR A 70 0.82 5.83 1.70
C TYR A 70 1.15 7.21 2.31
N ASN A 71 2.23 7.85 1.88
CA ASN A 71 2.76 9.09 2.50
C ASN A 71 1.98 10.36 2.13
N LYS A 72 1.37 10.42 0.94
CA LYS A 72 0.66 11.61 0.43
C LYS A 72 -0.85 11.41 0.29
N THR A 73 -1.38 10.35 0.89
CA THR A 73 -2.81 10.08 0.95
C THR A 73 -3.27 10.00 2.41
N PRO A 74 -4.59 9.97 2.67
CA PRO A 74 -5.11 9.76 4.01
C PRO A 74 -4.87 8.36 4.58
N VAL A 75 -4.23 7.42 3.87
CA VAL A 75 -4.09 6.02 4.29
C VAL A 75 -3.48 5.88 5.69
N LYS A 76 -2.38 6.60 5.99
CA LYS A 76 -1.79 6.59 7.34
C LYS A 76 -2.77 7.06 8.41
N GLN A 77 -3.46 8.17 8.17
CA GLN A 77 -4.43 8.75 9.11
C GLN A 77 -5.62 7.82 9.33
N LEU A 78 -6.08 7.14 8.28
CA LEU A 78 -7.14 6.13 8.35
C LEU A 78 -6.71 4.94 9.21
N ALA A 79 -5.49 4.42 8.98
CA ALA A 79 -4.92 3.34 9.78
C ALA A 79 -4.78 3.74 11.26
N GLU A 80 -4.22 4.91 11.56
CA GLU A 80 -4.13 5.43 12.93
C GLU A 80 -5.51 5.64 13.57
N SER A 81 -6.51 6.04 12.78
CA SER A 81 -7.88 6.17 13.30
C SER A 81 -8.52 4.82 13.67
N MET A 82 -8.03 3.72 13.10
CA MET A 82 -8.43 2.34 13.41
C MET A 82 -7.72 1.79 14.64
N ILE A 83 -6.38 1.84 14.65
CA ILE A 83 -5.55 1.12 15.65
C ILE A 83 -5.02 2.01 16.78
N GLY A 84 -5.26 3.32 16.72
CA GLY A 84 -4.81 4.31 17.70
C GLY A 84 -3.82 5.31 17.09
N ALA A 85 -3.90 6.56 17.56
CA ALA A 85 -3.00 7.63 17.14
C ALA A 85 -1.54 7.26 17.47
N GLY A 86 -0.64 7.43 16.50
CA GLY A 86 0.79 7.10 16.65
C GLY A 86 1.10 5.61 16.80
N LYS A 87 0.16 4.71 16.48
CA LYS A 87 0.37 3.25 16.52
C LYS A 87 0.81 2.65 15.19
N VAL A 88 0.90 3.48 14.14
CA VAL A 88 1.45 3.07 12.85
C VAL A 88 2.90 3.55 12.77
N ASN A 89 3.82 2.66 13.12
CA ASN A 89 5.25 2.94 13.20
C ASN A 89 5.98 2.53 11.93
N PRO A 90 7.13 3.16 11.62
CA PRO A 90 8.06 2.64 10.63
C PRO A 90 8.49 1.21 10.97
N VAL A 91 8.85 0.44 9.95
CA VAL A 91 9.51 -0.86 10.14
C VAL A 91 10.99 -0.59 10.43
N GLU A 92 11.50 -1.18 11.52
CA GLU A 92 12.93 -1.19 11.87
C GLU A 92 13.65 -2.36 11.19
#